data_AF-A0A9P0DVI3-F1
#
_entry.id   AF-A0A9P0DVI3-F1
#
_cell.length_a   1.000
_cell.length_b   1.000
_cell.length_c   1.000
_cell.angle_alpha   90.00
_cell.angle_beta   90.00
_cell.angle_gamma   90.00
#
_symmetry.space_group_name_H-M   'P 1'
#
loop_
_entity.id
_entity.type
_entity.pdbx_description
1 polymer ?
#
loop_
_entity_poly.entity_id
_entity_poly.type
_entity_poly.pdbx_seq_one_letter_code
_entity_poly.pdbx_strand_id
1 'polypeptide(L)'
;MALTFTRSFVGKGLKYLSKLQETSSKKKLTSVLIFSAQMRFISTIEVTKNISLISNEKKNCKVINLELSEPQDKPLMVMISWLLAKKKYSYKYADIYLKQGFDVLNINVSPWQFLWPTKGTQMVAKDIVKFLDVNASYSPLLLHGFSVGAYLWGEALVLMSAERQKYDHIINRIVGQVWDSAADVTEIPVGFPKAVFPNNSVLQNTLKQYILYHLKTFDKTVTVHYVRSSQMFHTNIVRAPALMFVSKSDPIGSETSNRRVTDNWENMGMQVTFKTWENTPHVGHYRAHPKEYLTELNSFLGSLNIPLSKVEEKVKASAKL
;
A
#
# COMPACT_ATOMS: atom_id res chain seq x y z
N MET A 1 20.31 51.09 -39.05
CA MET A 1 21.42 51.17 -40.02
C MET A 1 22.70 51.46 -39.23
N ALA A 2 23.72 50.61 -39.39
CA ALA A 2 25.13 50.80 -39.04
C ALA A 2 25.58 50.91 -37.54
N LEU A 3 25.97 49.76 -36.98
CA LEU A 3 27.35 49.41 -36.53
C LEU A 3 28.44 50.41 -37.00
N THR A 4 29.48 50.84 -36.26
CA THR A 4 30.57 50.16 -35.50
C THR A 4 31.49 51.32 -35.01
N PHE A 5 32.21 51.29 -33.87
CA PHE A 5 33.61 50.86 -33.74
C PHE A 5 34.15 51.06 -32.30
N THR A 6 35.33 50.48 -32.05
CA THR A 6 35.89 49.87 -30.84
C THR A 6 36.73 50.74 -29.86
N ARG A 7 36.89 50.16 -28.65
CA ARG A 7 38.09 50.09 -27.77
C ARG A 7 38.56 51.33 -26.98
N SER A 8 38.46 51.25 -25.65
CA SER A 8 39.57 51.25 -24.68
C SER A 8 39.04 51.48 -23.25
N PHE A 9 39.31 50.58 -22.31
CA PHE A 9 40.08 50.89 -21.09
C PHE A 9 40.18 49.64 -20.20
N VAL A 10 41.42 49.15 -20.12
CA VAL A 10 41.91 48.14 -19.20
C VAL A 10 42.07 48.78 -17.82
N GLY A 11 41.68 48.06 -16.76
CA GLY A 11 42.23 48.29 -15.42
C GLY A 11 41.20 48.52 -14.33
N LYS A 12 40.74 47.42 -13.72
CA LYS A 12 40.53 47.23 -12.26
C LYS A 12 39.68 45.97 -12.06
N GLY A 13 40.29 44.87 -11.62
CA GLY A 13 39.55 43.64 -11.31
C GLY A 13 40.37 42.37 -11.08
N LEU A 14 41.69 42.37 -11.31
CA LEU A 14 42.56 41.20 -11.17
C LEU A 14 43.65 41.38 -10.09
N LYS A 15 43.25 41.70 -8.85
CA LYS A 15 44.18 41.76 -7.71
C LYS A 15 43.68 41.09 -6.41
N TYR A 16 42.61 40.30 -6.47
CA TYR A 16 42.04 39.64 -5.28
C TYR A 16 42.08 38.11 -5.27
N LEU A 17 42.69 37.46 -6.28
CA LEU A 17 42.69 35.99 -6.41
C LEU A 17 44.06 35.32 -6.28
N SER A 18 45.10 36.02 -5.81
CA SER A 18 46.46 35.46 -5.72
C SER A 18 47.09 35.56 -4.33
N LYS A 19 46.31 35.54 -3.24
CA LYS A 19 46.88 35.67 -1.88
C LYS A 19 46.38 34.71 -0.81
N LEU A 20 45.77 33.58 -1.17
CA LEU A 20 45.34 32.56 -0.19
C LEU A 20 45.65 31.11 -0.60
N GLN A 21 46.62 30.91 -1.49
CA GLN A 21 47.33 29.64 -1.56
C GLN A 21 48.67 29.79 -0.85
N GLU A 22 48.99 28.80 -0.01
CA GLU A 22 50.23 28.62 0.76
C GLU A 22 50.29 29.32 2.12
N THR A 23 49.82 28.61 3.15
CA THR A 23 50.60 28.20 4.34
C THR A 23 49.67 27.40 5.27
N SER A 24 49.77 26.08 5.22
CA SER A 24 50.47 25.26 6.22
C SER A 24 49.62 24.88 7.44
N SER A 25 49.15 23.64 7.40
CA SER A 25 49.36 22.62 8.44
C SER A 25 49.04 23.01 9.90
N LYS A 26 47.91 22.49 10.39
CA LYS A 26 47.89 21.69 11.64
C LYS A 26 46.60 20.87 11.71
N LYS A 27 46.78 19.57 11.53
CA LYS A 27 45.78 18.50 11.72
C LYS A 27 45.22 18.57 13.14
N LYS A 28 43.91 18.76 13.29
CA LYS A 28 43.13 18.17 14.39
C LYS A 28 42.24 17.10 13.78
N LEU A 29 42.63 15.86 14.00
CA LEU A 29 41.83 14.67 13.75
C LEU A 29 40.64 14.70 14.73
N THR A 30 39.53 15.29 14.32
CA THR A 30 38.23 14.96 14.91
C THR A 30 37.63 13.88 14.03
N SER A 31 37.58 12.67 14.57
CA SER A 31 36.90 11.51 13.99
C SER A 31 35.44 11.87 13.73
N VAL A 32 35.14 12.29 12.50
CA VAL A 32 33.76 12.30 12.01
C VAL A 32 33.38 10.84 11.84
N LEU A 33 32.64 10.31 12.82
CA LEU A 33 31.84 9.11 12.63
C LEU A 33 30.86 9.43 11.49
N ILE A 34 31.23 9.04 10.28
CA ILE A 34 30.32 8.99 9.15
C ILE A 34 29.34 7.88 9.51
N PHE A 35 28.21 8.24 10.13
CA PHE A 35 27.02 7.43 10.00
C PHE A 35 26.72 7.41 8.51
N SER A 36 27.08 6.31 7.85
CA SER A 36 26.60 6.02 6.51
C SER A 36 25.08 5.86 6.62
N ALA A 37 24.35 6.96 6.52
CA ALA A 37 22.95 6.93 6.15
C ALA A 37 22.93 6.34 4.74
N GLN A 38 22.88 5.02 4.66
CA GLN A 38 22.74 4.26 3.43
C GLN A 38 21.52 4.85 2.74
N MET A 39 21.72 5.66 1.70
CA MET A 39 20.63 6.27 0.96
C MET A 39 19.77 5.13 0.42
N ARG A 40 18.61 4.91 1.02
CA ARG A 40 17.68 3.87 0.60
C ARG A 40 17.09 4.31 -0.73
N PHE A 41 17.54 3.67 -1.81
CA PHE A 41 16.95 3.87 -3.13
C PHE A 41 15.62 3.11 -3.17
N ILE A 42 14.53 3.81 -2.87
CA ILE A 42 13.19 3.29 -3.14
C ILE A 42 12.98 3.33 -4.66
N SER A 43 12.95 2.16 -5.28
CA SER A 43 12.54 1.99 -6.67
C SER A 43 11.02 1.83 -6.72
N THR A 44 10.37 2.49 -7.69
CA THR A 44 8.96 2.27 -8.00
C THR A 44 8.86 1.95 -9.48
N ILE A 45 8.21 0.82 -9.79
CA ILE A 45 7.86 0.42 -11.14
C ILE A 45 6.35 0.49 -11.28
N GLU A 46 5.88 1.23 -12.26
CA GLU A 46 4.46 1.25 -12.61
C GLU A 46 4.14 0.00 -13.43
N VAL A 47 3.26 -0.85 -12.90
CA VAL A 47 2.80 -2.09 -13.55
C VAL A 47 1.57 -1.78 -14.41
N THR A 48 0.64 -1.02 -13.85
CA THR A 48 -0.48 -0.38 -14.53
C THR A 48 -0.77 0.98 -13.88
N LYS A 49 -1.70 1.76 -14.43
CA LYS A 49 -2.18 3.00 -13.79
C LYS A 49 -2.70 2.81 -12.36
N ASN A 50 -3.09 1.58 -11.99
CA ASN A 50 -3.68 1.22 -10.70
C ASN A 50 -2.70 0.46 -9.79
N ILE A 51 -1.64 -0.12 -10.36
CA ILE A 51 -0.73 -1.03 -9.67
C ILE A 51 0.72 -0.55 -9.84
N SER A 52 1.41 -0.38 -8.73
CA SER A 52 2.83 -0.05 -8.69
C SER A 52 3.58 -1.01 -7.78
N LEU A 53 4.73 -1.51 -8.23
CA LEU A 53 5.64 -2.32 -7.45
C LEU A 53 6.70 -1.41 -6.82
N ILE A 54 6.86 -1.48 -5.51
CA ILE A 54 7.81 -0.67 -4.74
C ILE A 54 8.85 -1.62 -4.13
N SER A 55 10.13 -1.26 -4.25
CA SER A 55 11.24 -2.06 -3.71
C SER A 55 12.33 -1.18 -3.11
N ASN A 56 13.08 -1.71 -2.15
CA ASN A 56 14.28 -1.08 -1.59
C ASN A 56 15.53 -1.25 -2.46
N GLU A 57 15.44 -2.07 -3.50
CA GLU A 57 16.50 -2.31 -4.46
C GLU A 57 16.16 -1.64 -5.78
N LYS A 58 17.17 -1.16 -6.50
CA LYS A 58 16.97 -0.65 -7.84
C LYS A 58 16.57 -1.81 -8.75
N LYS A 59 15.30 -1.87 -9.12
CA LYS A 59 14.81 -2.85 -10.09
C LYS A 59 14.99 -2.32 -11.50
N ASN A 60 15.75 -3.05 -12.31
CA ASN A 60 15.85 -2.83 -13.75
C ASN A 60 14.93 -3.81 -14.51
N CYS A 61 13.84 -4.27 -13.89
CA CYS A 61 12.94 -5.22 -14.54
C CYS A 61 11.99 -4.51 -15.51
N LYS A 62 11.75 -5.13 -16.65
CA LYS A 62 10.70 -4.73 -17.58
C LYS A 62 9.39 -5.37 -17.14
N VAL A 63 8.28 -4.67 -17.33
CA VAL A 63 6.94 -5.22 -17.11
C VAL A 63 6.26 -5.35 -18.46
N ILE A 64 5.90 -6.58 -18.84
CA ILE A 64 5.15 -6.85 -20.07
C ILE A 64 3.94 -7.66 -19.67
N ASN A 65 2.74 -7.16 -19.97
CA ASN A 65 1.50 -7.88 -19.70
C ASN A 65 1.31 -8.31 -18.23
N LEU A 66 1.78 -7.46 -17.28
CA LEU A 66 1.82 -7.68 -15.82
C LEU A 66 2.92 -8.65 -15.33
N GLU A 67 3.66 -9.28 -16.22
CA GLU A 67 4.76 -10.17 -15.88
C GLU A 67 6.07 -9.37 -15.77
N LEU A 68 6.83 -9.65 -14.70
CA LEU A 68 8.16 -9.10 -14.51
C LEU A 68 9.17 -9.91 -15.33
N SER A 69 10.13 -9.22 -15.95
CA SER A 69 11.14 -9.86 -16.80
C SER A 69 12.07 -10.85 -16.06
N GLU A 70 12.12 -10.78 -14.74
CA GLU A 70 12.95 -11.63 -13.90
C GLU A 70 12.11 -12.17 -12.73
N PRO A 71 12.27 -13.46 -12.35
CA PRO A 71 11.68 -14.01 -11.14
C PRO A 71 12.10 -13.24 -9.89
N GLN A 72 11.21 -13.16 -8.89
CA GLN A 72 11.41 -12.41 -7.67
C GLN A 72 11.22 -13.34 -6.47
N ASP A 73 12.27 -14.05 -6.06
CA ASP A 73 12.25 -14.99 -4.93
C ASP A 73 12.26 -14.26 -3.58
N LYS A 74 11.26 -13.41 -3.35
CA LYS A 74 11.11 -12.55 -2.18
C LYS A 74 9.66 -12.60 -1.67
N PRO A 75 9.41 -12.29 -0.40
CA PRO A 75 8.05 -12.09 0.07
C PRO A 75 7.44 -10.82 -0.56
N LEU A 76 6.13 -10.83 -0.79
CA LEU A 76 5.39 -9.71 -1.37
C LEU A 76 4.25 -9.26 -0.47
N MET A 77 4.22 -7.97 -0.18
CA MET A 77 3.10 -7.30 0.48
C MET A 77 2.14 -6.76 -0.57
N VAL A 78 0.94 -7.31 -0.63
CA VAL A 78 -0.16 -6.81 -1.46
C VAL A 78 -0.92 -5.75 -0.67
N MET A 79 -0.57 -4.48 -0.92
CA MET A 79 -1.12 -3.34 -0.20
C MET A 79 -2.23 -2.68 -1.02
N ILE A 80 -3.46 -2.78 -0.53
CA ILE A 80 -4.65 -2.25 -1.21
C ILE A 80 -5.08 -0.96 -0.52
N SER A 81 -4.72 0.17 -1.14
CA SER A 81 -4.90 1.50 -0.56
C SER A 81 -6.37 1.92 -0.48
N TRP A 82 -6.64 2.86 0.43
CA TRP A 82 -7.94 3.50 0.56
C TRP A 82 -8.23 4.45 -0.62
N LEU A 83 -9.48 4.87 -0.74
CA LEU A 83 -9.91 5.75 -1.82
C LEU A 83 -9.21 7.12 -1.76
N LEU A 84 -8.70 7.61 -2.90
CA LEU A 84 -7.96 8.88 -3.01
C LEU A 84 -6.68 8.95 -2.15
N ALA A 85 -6.07 7.80 -1.84
CA ALA A 85 -4.80 7.75 -1.14
C ALA A 85 -3.72 8.57 -1.87
N LYS A 86 -3.11 9.52 -1.16
CA LYS A 86 -1.96 10.25 -1.69
C LYS A 86 -0.73 9.34 -1.59
N LYS A 87 0.07 9.24 -2.66
CA LYS A 87 1.31 8.43 -2.72
C LYS A 87 2.20 8.60 -1.48
N LYS A 88 2.38 9.83 -1.00
CA LYS A 88 3.17 10.13 0.22
C LYS A 88 2.71 9.34 1.45
N TYR A 89 1.41 9.10 1.61
CA TYR A 89 0.86 8.41 2.77
C TYR A 89 0.91 6.90 2.61
N SER A 90 0.52 6.36 1.45
CA SER A 90 0.65 4.92 1.20
C SER A 90 2.11 4.46 1.27
N TYR A 91 3.07 5.30 0.86
CA TYR A 91 4.50 4.97 0.93
C TYR A 91 5.02 4.86 2.36
N LYS A 92 4.40 5.55 3.32
CA LYS A 92 4.75 5.37 4.74
C LYS A 92 4.38 3.98 5.25
N TYR A 93 3.27 3.41 4.77
CA TYR A 93 2.90 2.03 5.08
C TYR A 93 3.77 1.03 4.32
N ALA A 94 4.05 1.29 3.04
CA ALA A 94 4.99 0.47 2.26
C ALA A 94 6.36 0.35 2.94
N ASP A 95 6.91 1.46 3.46
CA ASP A 95 8.21 1.49 4.15
C ASP A 95 8.28 0.57 5.38
N ILE A 96 7.14 0.28 6.04
CA ILE A 96 7.09 -0.67 7.16
C ILE A 96 7.47 -2.08 6.68
N TYR A 97 6.94 -2.50 5.53
CA TYR A 97 7.14 -3.83 4.97
C TYR A 97 8.45 -3.93 4.18
N LEU A 98 8.82 -2.86 3.46
CA LEU A 98 10.11 -2.77 2.79
C LEU A 98 11.28 -2.98 3.78
N LYS A 99 11.18 -2.42 5.00
CA LYS A 99 12.16 -2.64 6.08
C LYS A 99 12.26 -4.09 6.55
N GLN A 100 11.23 -4.88 6.31
CA GLN A 100 11.15 -6.30 6.67
C GLN A 100 11.51 -7.21 5.48
N GLY A 101 12.01 -6.66 4.38
CA GLY A 101 12.48 -7.44 3.22
C GLY A 101 11.41 -7.77 2.19
N PHE A 102 10.18 -7.30 2.37
CA PHE A 102 9.13 -7.41 1.37
C PHE A 102 9.38 -6.43 0.23
N ASP A 103 8.99 -6.81 -0.98
CA ASP A 103 8.54 -5.82 -1.95
C ASP A 103 7.06 -5.49 -1.70
N VAL A 104 6.59 -4.34 -2.17
CA VAL A 104 5.22 -3.89 -1.95
C VAL A 104 4.50 -3.69 -3.28
N LEU A 105 3.48 -4.48 -3.54
CA LEU A 105 2.51 -4.26 -4.61
C LEU A 105 1.43 -3.28 -4.11
N ASN A 106 1.61 -2.00 -4.42
CA ASN A 106 0.68 -0.95 -4.03
C ASN A 106 -0.42 -0.78 -5.08
N ILE A 107 -1.67 -0.99 -4.67
CA ILE A 107 -2.86 -0.99 -5.51
C ILE A 107 -3.77 0.16 -5.11
N ASN A 108 -4.28 0.89 -6.10
CA ASN A 108 -5.16 2.04 -5.91
C ASN A 108 -6.33 1.97 -6.88
N VAL A 109 -7.49 2.47 -6.47
CA VAL A 109 -8.68 2.61 -7.33
C VAL A 109 -9.16 4.05 -7.32
N SER A 110 -9.66 4.53 -8.46
CA SER A 110 -10.28 5.86 -8.53
C SER A 110 -11.75 5.82 -8.08
N PRO A 111 -12.31 6.96 -7.63
CA PRO A 111 -13.74 7.06 -7.32
C PRO A 111 -14.64 6.62 -8.48
N TRP A 112 -14.25 6.94 -9.72
CA TRP A 112 -14.99 6.51 -10.91
C TRP A 112 -14.94 4.99 -11.09
N GLN A 113 -13.76 4.38 -10.95
CA GLN A 113 -13.62 2.92 -11.05
C GLN A 113 -14.40 2.21 -9.94
N PHE A 114 -14.44 2.81 -8.76
CA PHE A 114 -15.25 2.32 -7.65
C PHE A 114 -16.73 2.30 -8.03
N LEU A 115 -17.30 3.44 -8.45
CA LEU A 115 -18.72 3.57 -8.81
C LEU A 115 -19.18 2.66 -9.96
N TRP A 116 -18.27 2.22 -10.83
CA TRP A 116 -18.58 1.38 -12.00
C TRP A 116 -17.84 0.03 -11.96
N PRO A 117 -18.28 -0.95 -11.15
CA PRO A 117 -17.52 -2.17 -10.90
C PRO A 117 -17.04 -2.92 -12.15
N THR A 118 -17.93 -3.21 -13.09
CA THR A 118 -17.64 -4.00 -14.29
C THR A 118 -16.60 -3.39 -15.22
N LYS A 119 -16.54 -2.05 -15.29
CA LYS A 119 -15.57 -1.29 -16.11
C LYS A 119 -14.41 -0.72 -15.28
N GLY A 120 -14.46 -0.91 -13.97
CA GLY A 120 -13.60 -0.24 -13.00
C GLY A 120 -12.93 -1.25 -12.09
N THR A 121 -13.48 -1.46 -10.90
CA THR A 121 -12.85 -2.29 -9.86
C THR A 121 -12.65 -3.75 -10.26
N GLN A 122 -13.53 -4.34 -11.08
CA GLN A 122 -13.32 -5.70 -11.60
C GLN A 122 -12.16 -5.80 -12.59
N MET A 123 -11.88 -4.73 -13.36
CA MET A 123 -10.69 -4.70 -14.22
C MET A 123 -9.42 -4.66 -13.38
N VAL A 124 -9.43 -3.88 -12.30
CA VAL A 124 -8.30 -3.83 -11.35
C VAL A 124 -8.15 -5.18 -10.62
N ALA A 125 -9.24 -5.83 -10.21
CA ALA A 125 -9.20 -7.15 -9.59
C ALA A 125 -8.60 -8.21 -10.54
N LYS A 126 -8.95 -8.17 -11.83
CA LYS A 126 -8.33 -9.03 -12.86
C LYS A 126 -6.83 -8.79 -12.96
N ASP A 127 -6.39 -7.52 -12.94
CA ASP A 127 -4.97 -7.19 -12.96
C ASP A 127 -4.24 -7.68 -11.70
N ILE A 128 -4.85 -7.59 -10.52
CA ILE A 128 -4.30 -8.13 -9.26
C ILE A 128 -4.11 -9.65 -9.38
N VAL A 129 -5.18 -10.38 -9.71
CA VAL A 129 -5.14 -11.85 -9.79
C VAL A 129 -4.14 -12.30 -10.83
N LYS A 130 -4.13 -11.67 -12.01
CA LYS A 130 -3.18 -12.00 -13.08
C LYS A 130 -1.74 -11.68 -12.69
N PHE A 131 -1.48 -10.53 -12.07
CA PHE A 131 -0.13 -10.19 -11.60
C PHE A 131 0.37 -11.24 -10.60
N LEU A 132 -0.48 -11.65 -9.66
CA LEU A 132 -0.11 -12.66 -8.69
C LEU A 132 0.12 -14.02 -9.39
N ASP A 133 -0.76 -14.44 -10.30
CA ASP A 133 -0.68 -15.69 -11.07
C ASP A 133 0.66 -15.81 -11.83
N VAL A 134 0.99 -14.82 -12.66
CA VAL A 134 2.18 -14.89 -13.54
C VAL A 134 3.50 -14.62 -12.80
N ASN A 135 3.46 -13.94 -11.65
CA ASN A 135 4.65 -13.68 -10.83
C ASN A 135 4.67 -14.58 -9.59
N ALA A 136 4.49 -15.89 -9.78
CA ALA A 136 4.42 -16.88 -8.71
C ALA A 136 5.70 -17.04 -7.87
N SER A 137 6.85 -16.56 -8.37
CA SER A 137 8.12 -16.53 -7.63
C SER A 137 8.07 -15.67 -6.36
N TYR A 138 7.19 -14.66 -6.32
CA TYR A 138 6.92 -13.93 -5.08
C TYR A 138 6.28 -14.84 -4.05
N SER A 139 7.01 -15.18 -2.99
CA SER A 139 6.50 -16.04 -1.93
C SER A 139 7.27 -15.83 -0.62
N PRO A 140 6.59 -15.82 0.54
CA PRO A 140 5.12 -15.84 0.69
C PRO A 140 4.46 -14.49 0.36
N LEU A 141 3.12 -14.50 0.27
CA LEU A 141 2.29 -13.30 0.12
C LEU A 141 1.72 -12.87 1.47
N LEU A 142 1.64 -11.56 1.69
CA LEU A 142 0.96 -10.95 2.82
C LEU A 142 0.01 -9.87 2.31
N LEU A 143 -1.20 -9.78 2.87
CA LEU A 143 -2.17 -8.76 2.48
C LEU A 143 -2.21 -7.61 3.50
N HIS A 144 -2.35 -6.38 3.02
CA HIS A 144 -2.73 -5.24 3.85
C HIS A 144 -3.74 -4.35 3.11
N GLY A 145 -5.01 -4.47 3.46
CA GLY A 145 -6.07 -3.68 2.84
C GLY A 145 -6.61 -2.59 3.75
N PHE A 146 -6.89 -1.43 3.17
CA PHE A 146 -7.44 -0.27 3.87
C PHE A 146 -8.82 0.09 3.33
N SER A 147 -9.82 0.28 4.19
CA SER A 147 -11.14 0.80 3.78
C SER A 147 -11.73 0.00 2.61
N VAL A 148 -12.01 0.65 1.47
CA VAL A 148 -12.47 0.06 0.20
C VAL A 148 -11.57 -1.05 -0.35
N GLY A 149 -10.35 -1.21 0.18
CA GLY A 149 -9.46 -2.30 -0.15
C GLY A 149 -10.04 -3.68 0.18
N ALA A 150 -10.88 -3.79 1.22
CA ALA A 150 -11.61 -5.02 1.54
C ALA A 150 -12.57 -5.42 0.42
N TYR A 151 -13.34 -4.46 -0.09
CA TYR A 151 -14.20 -4.66 -1.26
C TYR A 151 -13.39 -5.04 -2.51
N LEU A 152 -12.28 -4.36 -2.80
CA LEU A 152 -11.50 -4.69 -4.00
C LEU A 152 -10.89 -6.10 -3.91
N TRP A 153 -10.47 -6.51 -2.71
CA TRP A 153 -10.02 -7.88 -2.49
C TRP A 153 -11.17 -8.89 -2.61
N GLY A 154 -12.36 -8.55 -2.13
CA GLY A 154 -13.56 -9.37 -2.34
C GLY A 154 -13.85 -9.63 -3.83
N GLU A 155 -13.67 -8.64 -4.71
CA GLU A 155 -13.76 -8.84 -6.17
C GLU A 155 -12.66 -9.79 -6.69
N ALA A 156 -11.44 -9.73 -6.15
CA ALA A 156 -10.39 -10.69 -6.47
C ALA A 156 -10.74 -12.10 -5.99
N LEU A 157 -11.34 -12.24 -4.81
CA LEU A 157 -11.83 -13.51 -4.27
C LEU A 157 -12.96 -14.09 -5.13
N VAL A 158 -13.84 -13.26 -5.71
CA VAL A 158 -14.86 -13.71 -6.67
C VAL A 158 -14.19 -14.41 -7.87
N LEU A 159 -13.18 -13.77 -8.46
CA LEU A 159 -12.45 -14.33 -9.61
C LEU A 159 -11.72 -15.63 -9.24
N MET A 160 -10.97 -15.63 -8.14
CA MET A 160 -10.23 -16.81 -7.71
C MET A 160 -11.15 -17.97 -7.31
N SER A 161 -12.31 -17.68 -6.73
CA SER A 161 -13.29 -18.70 -6.37
C SER A 161 -13.97 -19.33 -7.57
N ALA A 162 -14.08 -18.62 -8.71
CA ALA A 162 -14.70 -19.15 -9.92
C ALA A 162 -13.77 -20.16 -10.64
N GLU A 163 -12.46 -20.04 -10.48
CA GLU A 163 -11.44 -20.87 -11.13
C GLU A 163 -10.42 -21.41 -10.11
N ARG A 164 -10.90 -22.12 -9.07
CA ARG A 164 -10.06 -22.63 -7.96
C ARG A 164 -8.83 -23.40 -8.43
N GLN A 165 -9.00 -24.31 -9.39
CA GLN A 165 -7.91 -25.12 -9.94
C GLN A 165 -6.74 -24.27 -10.48
N LYS A 166 -7.04 -23.10 -11.04
CA LYS A 166 -6.04 -22.19 -11.58
C LYS A 166 -5.38 -21.36 -10.48
N TYR A 167 -6.18 -20.78 -9.58
CA TYR A 167 -5.71 -19.73 -8.67
C TYR A 167 -5.42 -20.20 -7.23
N ASP A 168 -5.62 -21.48 -6.90
CA ASP A 168 -5.31 -22.02 -5.56
C ASP A 168 -3.87 -21.79 -5.13
N HIS A 169 -2.92 -21.79 -6.07
CA HIS A 169 -1.52 -21.50 -5.79
C HIS A 169 -1.30 -20.05 -5.28
N ILE A 170 -2.19 -19.10 -5.58
CA ILE A 170 -2.18 -17.74 -5.00
C ILE A 170 -2.67 -17.80 -3.56
N ILE A 171 -3.81 -18.45 -3.34
CA ILE A 171 -4.45 -18.57 -2.02
C ILE A 171 -3.53 -19.25 -1.03
N ASN A 172 -2.89 -20.35 -1.44
CA ASN A 172 -2.08 -21.21 -0.58
C ASN A 172 -0.77 -20.57 -0.11
N ARG A 173 -0.29 -19.53 -0.80
CA ARG A 173 0.92 -18.79 -0.39
C ARG A 173 0.61 -17.48 0.33
N ILE A 174 -0.65 -17.13 0.55
CA ILE A 174 -1.01 -16.03 1.44
C ILE A 174 -0.87 -16.53 2.87
N VAL A 175 0.06 -15.96 3.62
CA VAL A 175 0.40 -16.40 4.98
C VAL A 175 -0.19 -15.53 6.08
N GLY A 176 -0.72 -14.36 5.72
CA GLY A 176 -1.40 -13.48 6.67
C GLY A 176 -2.15 -12.33 6.00
N GLN A 177 -3.05 -11.72 6.74
CA GLN A 177 -3.92 -10.64 6.25
C GLN A 177 -4.02 -9.52 7.30
N VAL A 178 -3.85 -8.28 6.90
CA VAL A 178 -4.08 -7.11 7.76
C VAL A 178 -5.17 -6.26 7.14
N TRP A 179 -6.17 -5.87 7.93
CA TRP A 179 -7.28 -5.04 7.48
C TRP A 179 -7.42 -3.83 8.38
N ASP A 180 -7.24 -2.65 7.79
CA ASP A 180 -7.29 -1.37 8.48
C ASP A 180 -8.57 -0.64 8.08
N SER A 181 -9.50 -0.56 9.03
CA SER A 181 -10.77 0.11 8.88
C SER A 181 -11.57 -0.41 7.67
N ALA A 182 -11.70 -1.73 7.51
CA ALA A 182 -12.37 -2.31 6.34
C ALA A 182 -13.80 -1.78 6.20
N ALA A 183 -14.15 -1.34 4.98
CA ALA A 183 -15.45 -0.78 4.68
C ALA A 183 -16.32 -1.82 3.95
N ASP A 184 -17.53 -2.04 4.44
CA ASP A 184 -18.52 -2.90 3.81
C ASP A 184 -19.48 -2.07 2.91
N VAL A 185 -20.31 -2.76 2.14
CA VAL A 185 -21.23 -2.18 1.15
C VAL A 185 -22.18 -1.17 1.78
N THR A 186 -22.61 -1.44 3.01
CA THR A 186 -23.60 -0.60 3.71
C THR A 186 -23.03 0.77 4.06
N GLU A 187 -21.70 0.90 4.13
CA GLU A 187 -20.98 2.09 4.52
C GLU A 187 -20.55 2.92 3.31
N ILE A 188 -20.74 2.43 2.07
CA ILE A 188 -20.47 3.17 0.84
C ILE A 188 -21.16 4.55 0.82
N PRO A 189 -22.48 4.68 1.11
CA PRO A 189 -23.15 5.98 1.10
C PRO A 189 -22.69 6.93 2.21
N VAL A 190 -21.95 6.44 3.21
CA VAL A 190 -21.41 7.26 4.31
C VAL A 190 -19.95 7.62 4.05
N GLY A 191 -19.13 6.64 3.68
CA GLY A 191 -17.70 6.79 3.52
C GLY A 191 -17.27 7.46 2.23
N PHE A 192 -17.91 7.12 1.11
CA PHE A 192 -17.53 7.69 -0.18
C PHE A 192 -17.75 9.22 -0.23
N PRO A 193 -18.89 9.79 0.23
CA PRO A 193 -19.03 11.24 0.25
C PRO A 193 -18.02 11.95 1.15
N LYS A 194 -17.72 11.39 2.33
CA LYS A 194 -16.71 11.94 3.25
C LYS A 194 -15.31 11.90 2.65
N ALA A 195 -14.97 10.86 1.89
CA ALA A 195 -13.68 10.75 1.20
C ALA A 195 -13.53 11.79 0.09
N VAL A 196 -14.59 12.03 -0.69
CA VAL A 196 -14.56 12.99 -1.82
C VAL A 196 -14.66 14.45 -1.34
N PHE A 197 -15.48 14.73 -0.33
CA PHE A 197 -15.76 16.08 0.16
C PHE A 197 -15.56 16.22 1.68
N PRO A 198 -14.34 16.07 2.23
CA PRO A 198 -14.12 15.94 3.68
C PRO A 198 -14.62 17.13 4.51
N ASN A 199 -14.61 18.35 3.96
CA ASN A 199 -14.94 19.57 4.68
C ASN A 199 -16.23 20.27 4.18
N ASN A 200 -17.08 19.59 3.39
CA ASN A 200 -18.30 20.20 2.84
C ASN A 200 -19.52 19.30 3.06
N SER A 201 -20.28 19.56 4.13
CA SER A 201 -21.44 18.75 4.55
C SER A 201 -22.59 18.78 3.53
N VAL A 202 -22.79 19.90 2.83
CA VAL A 202 -23.82 20.03 1.79
C VAL A 202 -23.50 19.09 0.63
N LEU A 203 -22.27 19.15 0.11
CA LEU A 203 -21.83 18.25 -0.97
C LEU A 203 -21.74 16.79 -0.52
N GLN A 204 -21.38 16.52 0.73
CA GLN A 204 -21.45 15.16 1.28
C GLN A 204 -22.89 14.63 1.24
N ASN A 205 -23.88 15.41 1.68
CA ASN A 205 -25.27 14.98 1.69
C ASN A 205 -25.80 14.81 0.25
N THR A 206 -25.51 15.74 -0.66
CA THR A 206 -25.90 15.61 -2.07
C THR A 206 -25.29 14.35 -2.71
N LEU A 207 -23.99 14.09 -2.50
CA LEU A 207 -23.33 12.91 -3.03
C LEU A 207 -23.85 11.62 -2.37
N LYS A 208 -24.19 11.65 -1.07
CA LYS A 208 -24.85 10.52 -0.39
C LYS A 208 -26.17 10.17 -1.06
N GLN A 209 -27.02 11.16 -1.32
CA GLN A 209 -28.30 10.92 -2.00
C GLN A 209 -28.11 10.39 -3.41
N TYR A 210 -27.14 10.92 -4.15
CA TYR A 210 -26.77 10.39 -5.46
C TYR A 210 -26.33 8.93 -5.39
N ILE A 211 -25.48 8.55 -4.43
CA ILE A 211 -25.02 7.17 -4.26
C ILE A 211 -26.18 6.25 -3.93
N LEU A 212 -27.06 6.64 -2.99
CA LEU A 212 -28.24 5.85 -2.66
C LEU A 212 -29.14 5.63 -3.89
N TYR A 213 -29.37 6.69 -4.67
CA TYR A 213 -30.11 6.60 -5.93
C TYR A 213 -29.40 5.68 -6.94
N HIS A 214 -28.08 5.82 -7.10
CA HIS A 214 -27.26 5.03 -8.01
C HIS A 214 -27.31 3.54 -7.66
N LEU A 215 -27.07 3.20 -6.39
CA LEU A 215 -27.12 1.81 -5.91
C LEU A 215 -28.52 1.21 -6.07
N LYS A 216 -29.58 1.97 -5.82
CA LYS A 216 -30.95 1.49 -6.00
C LYS A 216 -31.31 1.30 -7.49
N THR A 217 -30.95 2.25 -8.34
CA THR A 217 -31.31 2.25 -9.77
C THR A 217 -30.52 1.20 -10.55
N PHE A 218 -29.24 1.04 -10.23
CA PHE A 218 -28.33 0.12 -10.91
C PHE A 218 -28.10 -1.15 -10.10
N ASP A 219 -29.13 -1.63 -9.40
CA ASP A 219 -28.99 -2.78 -8.49
C ASP A 219 -28.41 -4.02 -9.18
N LYS A 220 -28.99 -4.39 -10.33
CA LYS A 220 -28.59 -5.57 -11.12
C LYS A 220 -27.25 -5.44 -11.86
N THR A 221 -26.70 -4.23 -11.97
CA THR A 221 -25.49 -3.97 -12.79
C THR A 221 -24.33 -3.39 -11.98
N VAL A 222 -24.59 -2.93 -10.76
CA VAL A 222 -23.60 -2.31 -9.87
C VAL A 222 -23.73 -2.91 -8.47
N THR A 223 -24.89 -2.79 -7.81
CA THR A 223 -25.03 -3.17 -6.39
C THR A 223 -24.80 -4.65 -6.15
N VAL A 224 -25.25 -5.50 -7.06
CA VAL A 224 -25.01 -6.94 -7.04
C VAL A 224 -23.51 -7.28 -6.92
N HIS A 225 -22.62 -6.47 -7.49
CA HIS A 225 -21.18 -6.70 -7.43
C HIS A 225 -20.62 -6.34 -6.06
N TYR A 226 -21.00 -5.21 -5.46
CA TYR A 226 -20.64 -4.89 -4.09
C TYR A 226 -21.10 -5.97 -3.11
N VAL A 227 -22.37 -6.39 -3.21
CA VAL A 227 -22.94 -7.44 -2.36
C VAL A 227 -22.19 -8.76 -2.54
N ARG A 228 -21.91 -9.16 -3.78
CA ARG A 228 -21.17 -10.40 -4.06
C ARG A 228 -19.74 -10.35 -3.52
N SER A 229 -19.05 -9.23 -3.70
CA SER A 229 -17.72 -9.01 -3.15
C SER A 229 -17.72 -9.09 -1.62
N SER A 230 -18.68 -8.45 -0.95
CA SER A 230 -18.84 -8.54 0.50
C SER A 230 -19.11 -9.97 0.98
N GLN A 231 -20.00 -10.72 0.31
CA GLN A 231 -20.20 -12.14 0.61
C GLN A 231 -18.91 -12.96 0.51
N MET A 232 -18.10 -12.72 -0.53
CA MET A 232 -16.81 -13.40 -0.70
C MET A 232 -15.80 -12.99 0.37
N PHE A 233 -15.82 -11.73 0.81
CA PHE A 233 -14.97 -11.26 1.90
C PHE A 233 -15.39 -11.85 3.25
N HIS A 234 -16.69 -11.97 3.54
CA HIS A 234 -17.20 -12.61 4.77
C HIS A 234 -16.94 -14.12 4.82
N THR A 235 -17.04 -14.82 3.68
CA THR A 235 -16.81 -16.27 3.62
C THR A 235 -15.32 -16.63 3.45
N ASN A 236 -14.51 -15.68 2.99
CA ASN A 236 -13.07 -15.67 2.77
C ASN A 236 -12.43 -17.04 2.49
N ILE A 237 -12.12 -17.31 1.22
CA ILE A 237 -11.41 -18.51 0.83
C ILE A 237 -9.94 -18.54 1.27
N VAL A 238 -9.38 -17.41 1.70
CA VAL A 238 -8.04 -17.31 2.30
C VAL A 238 -8.15 -17.52 3.80
N ARG A 239 -7.68 -18.68 4.28
CA ARG A 239 -7.77 -19.09 5.71
C ARG A 239 -6.56 -18.69 6.56
N ALA A 240 -5.69 -17.85 6.03
CA ALA A 240 -4.52 -17.36 6.75
C ALA A 240 -4.91 -16.47 7.95
N PRO A 241 -4.10 -16.43 9.03
CA PRO A 241 -4.33 -15.55 10.17
C PRO A 241 -4.55 -14.10 9.76
N ALA A 242 -5.38 -13.38 10.52
CA ALA A 242 -5.74 -12.01 10.22
C ALA A 242 -5.53 -11.05 11.42
N LEU A 243 -5.19 -9.81 11.12
CA LEU A 243 -5.16 -8.69 12.07
C LEU A 243 -6.15 -7.61 11.60
N MET A 244 -7.09 -7.25 12.46
CA MET A 244 -8.09 -6.22 12.22
C MET A 244 -7.77 -4.98 13.05
N PHE A 245 -7.67 -3.82 12.41
CA PHE A 245 -7.48 -2.52 13.04
C PHE A 245 -8.73 -1.66 12.87
N VAL A 246 -9.37 -1.28 13.98
CA VAL A 246 -10.62 -0.51 13.97
C VAL A 246 -10.65 0.58 15.03
N SER A 247 -11.60 1.52 14.91
CA SER A 247 -11.88 2.53 15.93
C SER A 247 -13.37 2.56 16.25
N LYS A 248 -13.72 2.71 17.53
CA LYS A 248 -15.11 2.88 17.97
C LYS A 248 -15.76 4.13 17.37
N SER A 249 -14.95 5.13 17.03
CA SER A 249 -15.42 6.39 16.44
C SER A 249 -15.47 6.39 14.91
N ASP A 250 -15.06 5.30 14.24
CA ASP A 250 -15.01 5.23 12.77
C ASP A 250 -16.41 4.99 12.18
N PRO A 251 -16.99 5.97 11.45
CA PRO A 251 -18.32 5.84 10.88
C PRO A 251 -18.33 5.13 9.51
N ILE A 252 -17.17 4.71 9.00
CA ILE A 252 -16.99 4.10 7.68
C ILE A 252 -16.52 2.65 7.85
N GLY A 253 -15.42 2.44 8.57
CA GLY A 253 -14.93 1.12 8.95
C GLY A 253 -15.42 0.76 10.34
N SER A 254 -16.74 0.69 10.53
CA SER A 254 -17.31 0.58 11.88
C SER A 254 -16.85 -0.70 12.59
N GLU A 255 -16.64 -0.60 13.91
CA GLU A 255 -16.28 -1.74 14.75
C GLU A 255 -17.28 -2.89 14.59
N THR A 256 -18.59 -2.59 14.63
CA THR A 256 -19.66 -3.57 14.48
C THR A 256 -19.57 -4.32 13.16
N SER A 257 -19.30 -3.63 12.05
CA SER A 257 -19.21 -4.26 10.72
C SER A 257 -17.98 -5.17 10.62
N ASN A 258 -16.82 -4.68 11.07
CA ASN A 258 -15.57 -5.45 11.10
C ASN A 258 -15.66 -6.65 12.07
N ARG A 259 -16.40 -6.52 13.16
CA ARG A 259 -16.67 -7.60 14.12
C ARG A 259 -17.47 -8.72 13.47
N ARG A 260 -18.53 -8.41 12.70
CA ARG A 260 -19.30 -9.44 11.97
C ARG A 260 -18.46 -10.24 10.98
N VAL A 261 -17.53 -9.58 10.27
CA VAL A 261 -16.58 -10.28 9.38
C VAL A 261 -15.68 -11.19 10.21
N THR A 262 -15.13 -10.67 11.30
CA THR A 262 -14.22 -11.39 12.18
C THR A 262 -14.88 -12.61 12.81
N ASP A 263 -16.10 -12.47 13.34
CA ASP A 263 -16.86 -13.56 13.94
C ASP A 263 -17.11 -14.68 12.90
N ASN A 264 -17.43 -14.33 11.65
CA ASN A 264 -17.55 -15.31 10.57
C ASN A 264 -16.22 -16.05 10.33
N TRP A 265 -15.09 -15.34 10.30
CA TRP A 265 -13.77 -15.92 10.08
C TRP A 265 -13.35 -16.83 11.23
N GLU A 266 -13.54 -16.40 12.48
CA GLU A 266 -13.28 -17.20 13.68
C GLU A 266 -14.16 -18.47 13.72
N ASN A 267 -15.44 -18.35 13.39
CA ASN A 267 -16.35 -19.50 13.27
C ASN A 267 -15.92 -20.50 12.18
N MET A 268 -15.16 -20.06 11.18
CA MET A 268 -14.56 -20.91 10.16
C MET A 268 -13.15 -21.39 10.54
N GLY A 269 -12.72 -21.18 11.79
CA GLY A 269 -11.45 -21.65 12.35
C GLY A 269 -10.24 -20.76 12.03
N MET A 270 -10.45 -19.54 11.53
CA MET A 270 -9.35 -18.60 11.27
C MET A 270 -8.90 -17.94 12.59
N GLN A 271 -7.59 -17.78 12.76
CA GLN A 271 -7.04 -16.99 13.86
C GLN A 271 -7.14 -15.51 13.52
N VAL A 272 -7.88 -14.74 14.32
CA VAL A 272 -8.01 -13.30 14.12
C VAL A 272 -7.58 -12.55 15.38
N THR A 273 -6.71 -11.56 15.20
CA THR A 273 -6.41 -10.56 16.23
C THR A 273 -7.23 -9.32 15.93
N PHE A 274 -8.00 -8.84 16.91
CA PHE A 274 -8.88 -7.68 16.73
C PHE A 274 -8.45 -6.54 17.66
N LYS A 275 -7.91 -5.46 17.08
CA LYS A 275 -7.43 -4.30 17.81
C LYS A 275 -8.37 -3.11 17.59
N THR A 276 -8.95 -2.62 18.68
CA THR A 276 -9.83 -1.45 18.69
C THR A 276 -9.18 -0.27 19.41
N TRP A 277 -9.19 0.90 18.79
CA TRP A 277 -8.94 2.18 19.44
C TRP A 277 -10.26 2.87 19.85
N GLU A 278 -10.21 3.66 20.92
CA GLU A 278 -11.38 4.45 21.36
C GLU A 278 -11.75 5.54 20.35
N ASN A 279 -10.74 6.29 19.86
CA ASN A 279 -10.99 7.37 18.93
C ASN A 279 -9.81 7.67 18.02
N THR A 280 -9.92 7.27 16.77
CA THR A 280 -9.00 7.65 15.69
C THR A 280 -9.80 7.94 14.42
N PRO A 281 -9.27 8.79 13.53
CA PRO A 281 -9.86 8.96 12.20
C PRO A 281 -9.84 7.66 11.40
N HIS A 282 -10.80 7.48 10.48
CA HIS A 282 -10.81 6.39 9.50
C HIS A 282 -9.47 6.27 8.76
N VAL A 283 -8.86 5.07 8.74
CA VAL A 283 -7.52 4.79 8.16
C VAL A 283 -6.40 5.65 8.79
N GLY A 284 -6.66 6.19 9.97
CA GLY A 284 -5.80 7.13 10.69
C GLY A 284 -5.07 6.55 11.89
N HIS A 285 -5.22 5.26 12.17
CA HIS A 285 -4.70 4.58 13.36
C HIS A 285 -3.19 4.76 13.51
N TYR A 286 -2.43 4.47 12.45
CA TYR A 286 -0.97 4.62 12.47
C TYR A 286 -0.54 6.07 12.69
N ARG A 287 -1.28 7.05 12.17
CA ARG A 287 -0.98 8.47 12.39
C ARG A 287 -1.23 8.88 13.84
N ALA A 288 -2.32 8.39 14.43
CA ALA A 288 -2.73 8.75 15.78
C ALA A 288 -1.89 8.05 16.85
N HIS A 289 -1.64 6.74 16.67
CA HIS A 289 -0.96 5.88 17.66
C HIS A 289 0.17 5.07 17.01
N PRO A 290 1.24 5.70 16.49
CA PRO A 290 2.26 5.00 15.69
C PRO A 290 2.98 3.89 16.44
N LYS A 291 3.31 4.10 17.72
CA LYS A 291 4.01 3.10 18.54
C LYS A 291 3.14 1.86 18.77
N GLU A 292 1.90 2.07 19.16
CA GLU A 292 0.95 0.97 19.42
C GLU A 292 0.62 0.23 18.13
N TYR A 293 0.29 0.95 17.06
CA TYR A 293 0.03 0.36 15.74
C TYR A 293 1.17 -0.54 15.27
N LEU A 294 2.42 -0.05 15.35
CA LEU A 294 3.59 -0.85 14.96
C LEU A 294 3.85 -2.01 15.91
N THR A 295 3.53 -1.89 17.20
CA THR A 295 3.69 -2.98 18.17
C THR A 295 2.75 -4.13 17.82
N GLU A 296 1.46 -3.84 17.63
CA GLU A 296 0.45 -4.83 17.26
C GLU A 296 0.77 -5.47 15.90
N LEU A 297 1.13 -4.64 14.91
CA LEU A 297 1.49 -5.13 13.58
C LEU A 297 2.74 -6.03 13.65
N ASN A 298 3.83 -5.60 14.30
CA ASN A 298 5.04 -6.40 14.38
C ASN A 298 4.83 -7.69 15.19
N SER A 299 4.00 -7.66 16.23
CA SER A 299 3.62 -8.85 16.99
C SER A 299 2.89 -9.85 16.10
N PHE A 300 1.92 -9.39 15.32
CA PHE A 300 1.24 -10.22 14.34
C PHE A 300 2.22 -10.78 13.31
N LEU A 301 3.06 -9.94 12.69
CA LEU A 301 4.04 -10.38 11.69
C LEU A 301 5.04 -11.40 12.26
N GLY A 302 5.47 -11.23 13.52
CA GLY A 302 6.35 -12.18 14.20
C GLY A 302 5.67 -13.52 14.53
N SER A 303 4.34 -13.54 14.64
CA SER A 303 3.57 -14.78 14.79
C SER A 303 3.40 -15.55 13.48
N LEU A 304 3.56 -14.85 12.34
CA LEU A 304 3.56 -15.48 11.03
C LEU A 304 4.94 -16.14 10.83
N ASN A 305 4.96 -17.45 10.55
CA ASN A 305 6.19 -18.20 10.25
C ASN A 305 6.74 -17.85 8.86
N ILE A 306 7.00 -16.57 8.61
CA ILE A 306 7.50 -16.06 7.34
C ILE A 306 9.00 -16.39 7.29
N PRO A 307 9.47 -17.19 6.32
CA PRO A 307 10.89 -17.38 6.09
C PRO A 307 11.44 -16.07 5.51
N LEU A 308 11.69 -15.09 6.38
CA LEU A 308 12.39 -13.89 5.99
C LEU A 308 13.80 -14.33 5.58
N SER A 309 14.14 -14.07 4.32
CA SER A 309 15.46 -14.37 3.81
C SER A 309 16.50 -13.74 4.74
N LYS A 310 17.51 -14.52 5.08
CA LYS A 310 18.60 -14.20 6.00
C LYS A 310 19.43 -13.00 5.51
N VAL A 311 18.86 -11.81 5.55
CA VAL A 311 19.62 -10.55 5.36
C VAL A 311 20.59 -10.36 6.54
N GLU A 312 20.32 -10.99 7.69
CA GLU A 312 21.21 -10.96 8.85
C GLU A 312 22.51 -11.78 8.71
N GLU A 313 22.58 -12.80 7.85
CA GLU A 313 23.81 -13.58 7.69
C GLU A 313 24.89 -12.85 6.89
N LYS A 314 24.52 -11.99 5.92
CA LYS A 314 25.50 -11.17 5.18
C LYS A 314 26.03 -9.97 5.97
N VAL A 315 25.28 -9.46 6.94
CA VAL A 315 25.75 -8.37 7.82
C VAL A 315 26.69 -8.90 8.91
N LYS A 316 26.45 -10.11 9.43
CA LYS A 316 27.37 -10.75 10.40
C LYS A 316 28.64 -11.32 9.76
N ALA A 317 28.59 -11.75 8.50
CA ALA A 317 29.78 -12.23 7.77
C ALA A 317 30.73 -11.08 7.38
N SER A 318 30.19 -9.91 7.01
CA SER A 318 31.01 -8.72 6.66
C SER A 318 31.54 -7.95 7.87
N ALA A 319 31.11 -8.29 9.09
CA ALA A 319 31.62 -7.74 10.35
C ALA A 319 32.69 -8.64 11.02
N LYS A 320 33.06 -9.75 10.36
CA LYS A 320 34.08 -10.72 10.82
C LYS A 320 35.27 -10.87 9.87
N LEU A 321 35.40 -9.97 8.89
CA LEU A 321 36.60 -9.77 8.06
C LEU A 321 37.16 -8.38 8.32
#